data_AF-A0A977MSN4-F1
#
_entry.id   AF-A0A977MSN4-F1
#
_cell.length_a   1.000
_cell.length_b   1.000
_cell.length_c   1.000
_cell.angle_alpha   90.00
_cell.angle_beta   90.00
_cell.angle_gamma   90.00
#
_symmetry.space_group_name_H-M   'P 1'
#
loop_
_entity.id
_entity.type
_entity.pdbx_description
1 polymer ?
#
loop_
_entity_poly.entity_id
_entity_poly.type
_entity_poly.pdbx_seq_one_letter_code
_entity_poly.pdbx_strand_id
1 'polypeptide(L)'
;VSQKVNESLTERAGQFGLILDDISITHLTFGKEFTQAVELKQVAQQEAEKARFLVEKAEQQKKAAIITAEGDAQAAVLLAKSFGSAGEGLVELRRIEAAEDIAYQLSKSRNVTYLPQGQNVLLNLPTQ
;
A
#
# COMPACT_ATOMS: atom_id res chain seq x y z
N VAL A 1 -4.13 1.19 -40.93
CA VAL A 1 -5.08 2.16 -41.54
C VAL A 1 -4.46 2.84 -42.76
N SER A 2 -3.23 3.35 -42.67
CA SER A 2 -2.55 4.07 -43.76
C SER A 2 -2.36 3.27 -45.06
N GLN A 3 -1.98 1.98 -44.99
CA GLN A 3 -1.78 1.15 -46.19
C GLN A 3 -3.06 0.97 -47.02
N LYS A 4 -4.19 0.72 -46.35
CA LYS A 4 -5.49 0.47 -47.00
C LYS A 4 -6.04 1.73 -47.69
N VAL A 5 -5.76 2.90 -47.11
CA VAL A 5 -6.09 4.20 -47.71
C VAL A 5 -5.23 4.47 -48.94
N ASN A 6 -3.94 4.14 -48.87
CA ASN A 6 -3.01 4.30 -49.98
C ASN A 6 -3.40 3.43 -51.19
N GLU A 7 -3.73 2.15 -50.97
CA GLU A 7 -4.24 1.25 -52.02
C GLU A 7 -5.51 1.80 -52.69
N SER A 8 -6.49 2.26 -51.91
CA SER A 8 -7.77 2.77 -52.44
C SER A 8 -7.60 4.06 -53.27
N LEU A 9 -6.64 4.92 -52.89
CA LEU A 9 -6.34 6.15 -53.62
C LEU A 9 -5.53 5.88 -54.89
N THR A 10 -4.57 4.96 -54.83
CA THR A 10 -3.75 4.54 -55.97
C THR A 10 -4.61 3.89 -57.05
N GLU A 11 -5.56 3.02 -56.67
CA GLU A 11 -6.50 2.37 -57.59
C GLU A 11 -7.39 3.39 -58.31
N ARG A 12 -7.92 4.39 -57.58
CA ARG A 12 -8.73 5.47 -58.17
C ARG A 12 -7.91 6.38 -59.08
N ALA A 13 -6.69 6.75 -58.69
CA ALA A 13 -5.83 7.60 -59.50
C ALA A 13 -5.40 6.91 -60.81
N GLY A 14 -5.23 5.59 -60.79
CA GLY A 14 -4.96 4.78 -61.96
C GLY A 14 -6.06 4.87 -63.03
N GLN A 15 -7.33 5.03 -62.64
CA GLN A 15 -8.44 5.24 -63.59
C GLN A 15 -8.33 6.58 -64.34
N PHE A 16 -7.62 7.56 -63.76
CA PHE A 16 -7.36 8.87 -64.38
C PHE A 16 -5.97 8.95 -65.03
N GLY A 17 -5.21 7.84 -65.07
CA GLY A 17 -3.84 7.81 -65.62
C GLY A 17 -2.79 8.51 -64.76
N LEU A 18 -3.07 8.73 -63.47
CA LEU A 18 -2.16 9.38 -62.53
C LEU A 18 -1.38 8.32 -61.72
N ILE A 19 -0.07 8.50 -61.59
CA ILE A 19 0.82 7.65 -60.78
C ILE A 19 1.08 8.36 -59.46
N LEU A 20 0.73 7.72 -58.33
CA LEU A 20 0.96 8.21 -56.97
C LEU A 20 2.11 7.41 -56.33
N ASP A 21 3.08 8.10 -55.72
CA ASP A 21 4.31 7.49 -55.16
C ASP A 21 4.29 7.45 -53.62
N ASP A 22 3.90 8.55 -52.96
CA ASP A 22 3.65 8.61 -51.51
C ASP A 22 2.50 9.56 -51.17
N ILE A 23 1.72 9.23 -50.13
CA ILE A 23 0.53 9.98 -49.72
C ILE A 23 0.63 10.34 -48.24
N SER A 24 0.72 11.63 -47.96
CA SER A 24 0.72 12.18 -46.61
C SER A 24 -0.69 12.65 -46.22
N ILE A 25 -1.25 12.12 -45.12
CA ILE A 25 -2.48 12.64 -44.53
C ILE A 25 -2.10 13.79 -43.59
N THR A 26 -2.43 15.03 -43.97
CA THR A 26 -2.05 16.23 -43.20
C THR A 26 -3.07 16.61 -42.14
N HIS A 27 -4.36 16.50 -42.44
CA HIS A 27 -5.44 16.83 -41.51
C HIS A 27 -6.60 15.84 -41.64
N LEU A 28 -6.95 15.22 -40.51
CA LEU A 28 -8.09 14.31 -40.43
C LEU A 28 -9.00 14.81 -39.30
N THR A 29 -10.14 15.39 -39.68
CA THR A 29 -11.13 15.91 -38.74
C THR A 29 -12.21 14.86 -38.53
N PHE A 30 -12.24 14.28 -37.33
CA PHE A 30 -13.36 13.45 -36.91
C PHE A 30 -14.53 14.33 -36.46
N GLY A 31 -15.76 13.86 -36.66
CA GLY A 31 -16.95 14.53 -36.13
C GLY A 31 -16.91 14.59 -34.60
N LYS A 32 -17.51 15.64 -34.00
CA LYS A 32 -17.52 15.85 -32.55
C LYS A 32 -18.05 14.64 -31.76
N GLU A 33 -19.10 14.00 -32.28
CA GLU A 33 -19.72 12.81 -31.69
C GLU A 33 -18.80 11.59 -31.71
N PHE A 34 -18.01 11.42 -32.77
CA PHE A 34 -17.04 10.31 -32.88
C PHE A 34 -15.89 10.50 -31.90
N THR A 35 -15.35 11.73 -31.78
CA THR A 35 -14.31 12.04 -30.81
C THR A 35 -14.79 11.78 -29.37
N GLN A 36 -16.01 12.21 -29.05
CA GLN A 36 -16.61 11.98 -27.73
C GLN A 36 -16.81 10.50 -27.43
N ALA A 37 -17.31 9.72 -28.39
CA ALA A 37 -17.49 8.27 -28.22
C ALA A 37 -16.16 7.54 -28.02
N VAL A 38 -15.10 7.94 -28.74
CA VAL A 38 -13.75 7.37 -28.57
C VAL A 38 -13.18 7.73 -27.21
N GLU A 39 -13.34 8.98 -26.77
CA GLU A 39 -12.88 9.44 -25.45
C GLU A 39 -13.60 8.69 -24.32
N LEU A 40 -14.92 8.57 -24.40
CA LEU A 40 -15.71 7.77 -23.44
C LEU A 40 -15.25 6.31 -23.40
N LYS A 41 -14.97 5.71 -24.55
CA LYS A 41 -14.45 4.33 -24.62
C LYS A 41 -13.07 4.21 -23.97
N GLN A 42 -12.21 5.20 -24.16
CA GLN A 42 -10.89 5.23 -23.52
C GLN A 42 -11.00 5.37 -22.00
N VAL A 43 -11.87 6.26 -21.52
CA VAL A 43 -12.12 6.42 -20.07
C VAL A 43 -12.65 5.12 -19.48
N ALA A 44 -13.64 4.48 -20.11
CA ALA A 44 -14.17 3.21 -19.64
C ALA A 44 -13.11 2.08 -19.61
N GLN A 45 -12.22 2.02 -20.59
CA GLN A 45 -11.11 1.06 -20.59
C GLN A 45 -10.12 1.32 -19.45
N GLN A 46 -9.73 2.59 -19.23
CA GLN A 46 -8.85 2.96 -18.13
C GLN A 46 -9.48 2.67 -16.77
N GLU A 47 -10.76 2.97 -16.59
CA GLU A 47 -11.49 2.67 -15.36
C GLU A 47 -11.56 1.17 -15.10
N ALA A 48 -11.81 0.35 -16.13
CA ALA A 48 -11.81 -1.10 -16.01
C ALA A 48 -10.42 -1.65 -15.60
N GLU A 49 -9.35 -1.16 -16.21
CA GLU A 49 -7.98 -1.55 -15.83
C GLU A 49 -7.66 -1.13 -14.39
N LYS A 50 -8.03 0.09 -14.00
CA LYS A 50 -7.84 0.60 -12.65
C LYS A 50 -8.61 -0.22 -11.62
N ALA A 51 -9.85 -0.61 -11.92
CA ALA A 51 -10.65 -1.46 -11.05
C ALA A 51 -10.02 -2.84 -10.87
N ARG A 52 -9.53 -3.47 -11.95
CA ARG A 52 -8.81 -4.75 -11.87
C ARG A 52 -7.55 -4.64 -11.01
N PHE A 53 -6.77 -3.57 -11.19
CA PHE A 53 -5.56 -3.33 -10.40
C PHE A 53 -5.88 -3.13 -8.90
N LEU A 54 -6.98 -2.44 -8.58
CA LEU A 54 -7.39 -2.22 -7.19
C LEU A 54 -7.75 -3.55 -6.52
N VAL A 55 -8.51 -4.41 -7.20
CA VAL A 55 -8.88 -5.74 -6.71
C VAL A 55 -7.62 -6.59 -6.47
N GLU A 56 -6.71 -6.65 -7.45
CA GLU A 56 -5.48 -7.42 -7.33
C GLU A 56 -4.59 -6.91 -6.18
N LYS A 57 -4.48 -5.59 -6.02
CA LYS A 57 -3.77 -4.99 -4.89
C LYS A 57 -4.38 -5.38 -3.54
N ALA A 58 -5.71 -5.37 -3.43
CA ALA A 58 -6.40 -5.77 -2.22
C ALA A 58 -6.19 -7.26 -1.90
N GLU A 59 -6.20 -8.13 -2.92
CA GLU A 59 -5.89 -9.55 -2.75
C GLU A 59 -4.46 -9.79 -2.28
N GLN A 60 -3.48 -9.09 -2.85
CA GLN A 60 -2.08 -9.18 -2.42
C GLN A 60 -1.88 -8.68 -0.99
N GLN A 61 -2.53 -7.57 -0.61
CA GLN A 61 -2.49 -7.06 0.76
C GLN A 61 -3.09 -8.05 1.76
N LYS A 62 -4.21 -8.70 1.40
CA LYS A 62 -4.81 -9.74 2.25
C LYS A 62 -3.86 -10.92 2.43
N LYS A 63 -3.23 -11.41 1.35
CA LYS A 63 -2.25 -12.50 1.42
C LYS A 63 -1.04 -12.12 2.28
N ALA A 64 -0.50 -10.92 2.10
CA ALA A 64 0.59 -10.42 2.93
C ALA A 64 0.21 -10.39 4.41
N ALA A 65 -0.98 -9.87 4.76
CA ALA A 65 -1.47 -9.84 6.13
C ALA A 65 -1.62 -11.24 6.75
N ILE A 66 -2.12 -12.22 5.98
CA ILE A 66 -2.24 -13.62 6.43
C ILE A 66 -0.85 -14.20 6.68
N ILE A 67 0.09 -14.03 5.74
CA ILE A 67 1.45 -14.56 5.86
C ILE A 67 2.18 -13.95 7.06
N THR A 68 2.04 -12.63 7.29
CA THR A 68 2.62 -11.98 8.46
C THR A 68 2.02 -12.52 9.75
N ALA A 69 0.69 -12.64 9.83
CA ALA A 69 0.04 -13.19 11.02
C ALA A 69 0.43 -14.66 11.29
N GLU A 70 0.55 -15.48 10.25
CA GLU A 70 1.03 -16.86 10.37
C GLU A 70 2.50 -16.91 10.81
N GLY A 71 3.35 -16.05 10.25
CA GLY A 71 4.75 -15.91 10.64
C GLY A 71 4.91 -15.52 12.11
N ASP A 72 4.14 -14.52 12.56
CA ASP A 72 4.13 -14.06 13.95
C ASP A 72 3.62 -15.16 14.90
N ALA A 73 2.57 -15.88 14.51
CA ALA A 73 2.03 -16.98 15.30
C ALA A 73 3.06 -18.12 15.44
N GLN A 74 3.72 -18.51 14.35
CA GLN A 74 4.76 -19.54 14.38
C GLN A 74 5.98 -19.09 15.20
N ALA A 75 6.39 -17.83 15.05
CA ALA A 75 7.47 -17.26 15.84
C ALA A 75 7.14 -17.25 17.34
N ALA A 76 5.91 -16.86 17.71
CA ALA A 76 5.45 -16.87 19.09
C ALA A 76 5.42 -18.29 19.68
N VAL A 77 4.97 -19.29 18.92
CA VAL A 77 4.98 -20.70 19.35
C VAL A 77 6.43 -21.20 19.55
N LEU A 78 7.32 -20.86 18.63
CA LEU A 78 8.74 -21.25 18.73
C LEU A 78 9.39 -20.61 19.95
N LEU A 79 9.15 -19.31 20.17
CA LEU A 79 9.61 -18.58 21.35
C LEU A 79 9.06 -19.20 22.63
N ALA A 80 7.75 -19.47 22.71
CA ALA A 80 7.13 -20.09 23.87
C ALA A 80 7.75 -21.46 24.19
N LYS A 81 8.01 -22.28 23.17
CA LYS A 81 8.69 -23.57 23.32
C LYS A 81 10.13 -23.38 23.82
N SER A 82 10.86 -22.43 23.25
CA SER A 82 12.22 -22.09 23.68
C SER A 82 12.27 -21.59 25.12
N PHE A 83 11.34 -20.71 25.53
CA PHE A 83 11.22 -20.24 26.92
C PHE A 83 10.87 -21.39 27.88
N GLY A 84 9.96 -22.28 27.49
CA GLY A 84 9.62 -23.46 28.27
C GLY A 84 10.82 -24.39 28.52
N SER A 85 11.73 -24.51 27.55
CA SER A 85 12.95 -25.31 27.67
C SER A 85 14.13 -24.58 28.31
N ALA A 86 14.21 -23.25 28.18
CA ALA A 86 15.30 -22.42 28.70
C ALA A 86 15.06 -21.95 30.15
N GLY A 87 13.87 -22.16 30.69
CA GLY A 87 13.59 -22.13 32.13
C GLY A 87 12.98 -20.81 32.64
N GLU A 88 12.20 -20.96 33.72
CA GLU A 88 11.44 -19.92 34.42
C GLU A 88 12.30 -18.72 34.88
N GLY A 89 13.58 -18.94 35.17
CA GLY A 89 14.51 -17.88 35.58
C GLY A 89 14.78 -16.82 34.51
N LEU A 90 14.67 -17.14 33.22
CA LEU A 90 14.83 -16.17 32.13
C LEU A 90 13.61 -15.23 32.04
N VAL A 91 12.42 -15.73 32.39
CA VAL A 91 11.19 -14.94 32.48
C VAL A 91 11.25 -14.00 33.68
N GLU A 92 11.72 -14.48 34.83
CA GLU A 92 11.95 -13.62 36.00
C GLU A 92 13.00 -12.55 35.73
N LEU A 93 14.13 -12.89 35.09
CA LEU A 93 15.15 -11.91 34.72
C LEU A 93 14.58 -10.84 33.79
N ARG A 94 13.84 -11.24 32.75
CA ARG A 94 13.16 -10.29 31.85
C ARG A 94 12.12 -9.42 32.54
N ARG A 95 11.44 -9.97 33.54
CA ARG A 95 10.49 -9.20 34.37
C ARG A 95 11.21 -8.16 35.22
N ILE A 96 12.39 -8.49 35.75
CA ILE A 96 13.23 -7.55 36.51
C ILE A 96 13.77 -6.45 35.59
N GLU A 97 14.31 -6.80 34.42
CA GLU A 97 14.80 -5.83 33.42
C GLU A 97 13.69 -4.87 32.97
N ALA A 98 12.49 -5.39 32.66
CA ALA A 98 11.35 -4.55 32.30
C ALA A 98 10.91 -3.63 33.46
N ALA A 99 10.95 -4.13 34.70
CA ALA A 99 10.65 -3.32 35.88
C ALA A 99 11.71 -2.21 36.11
N GLU A 100 12.99 -2.51 35.86
CA GLU A 100 14.08 -1.54 35.91
C GLU A 100 13.89 -0.43 34.87
N ASP A 101 13.59 -0.80 33.61
CA ASP A 101 13.34 0.17 32.53
C ASP A 101 12.14 1.07 32.84
N ILE A 102 11.04 0.50 33.34
CA ILE A 102 9.85 1.25 33.75
C ILE A 102 10.21 2.19 34.92
N ALA A 103 10.92 1.70 35.94
CA ALA A 103 11.35 2.53 37.07
C ALA A 103 12.27 3.68 36.62
N TYR A 104 13.18 3.42 35.68
CA TYR A 104 14.04 4.43 35.08
C TYR A 104 13.23 5.51 34.34
N GLN A 105 12.29 5.10 33.48
CA GLN A 105 11.40 6.03 32.78
C GLN A 105 10.53 6.86 33.74
N LEU A 106 9.99 6.23 34.78
CA LEU A 106 9.16 6.89 35.79
C LEU A 106 9.98 7.86 36.65
N SER A 107 11.22 7.52 37.03
CA SER A 107 12.11 8.40 37.80
C SER A 107 12.43 9.71 37.06
N LYS A 108 12.44 9.67 35.73
CA LYS A 108 12.67 10.84 34.87
C LYS A 108 11.41 11.69 34.69
N SER A 109 10.24 11.15 34.98
CA SER A 109 8.97 11.87 34.84
C SER A 109 8.77 12.82 36.03
N ARG A 110 8.43 14.09 35.74
CA ARG A 110 8.23 15.13 36.78
C ARG A 110 7.05 14.86 37.72
N ASN A 111 6.14 13.98 37.33
CA ASN A 111 4.87 13.73 38.04
C ASN A 111 4.93 12.50 38.95
N VAL A 112 6.06 11.80 39.01
CA VAL A 112 6.22 10.58 39.83
C VAL A 112 7.37 10.81 40.80
N THR A 113 7.09 10.68 42.09
CA THR A 113 8.09 10.79 43.17
C THR A 113 8.09 9.49 43.95
N TYR A 114 9.27 8.93 44.17
CA TYR A 114 9.44 7.73 44.99
C TYR A 114 9.25 8.09 46.47
N LEU A 115 8.26 7.47 47.12
CA LEU A 115 8.06 7.57 48.57
C LEU A 115 8.55 6.28 49.24
N PRO A 116 9.60 6.33 50.07
CA PRO A 116 10.04 5.18 50.84
C PRO A 116 8.98 4.80 51.90
N GLN A 117 8.78 3.51 52.12
CA GLN A 117 7.82 3.03 53.13
C GLN A 117 8.29 3.42 54.54
N GLY A 118 7.41 4.07 55.31
CA GLY A 118 7.64 4.45 56.70
C GLY A 118 7.71 5.96 56.97
N GLN A 119 7.73 6.82 55.94
CA GLN A 119 7.71 8.27 56.12
C GLN A 119 6.27 8.79 55.99
N ASN A 120 5.74 9.37 57.07
CA ASN A 120 4.42 10.02 57.08
C ASN A 120 4.55 11.39 56.39
N VAL A 121 4.37 11.42 55.07
CA VAL A 121 4.46 12.65 54.26
C VAL A 121 3.07 13.28 54.18
N LEU A 122 2.92 14.49 54.71
CA LEU A 122 1.72 15.30 54.56
C LEU A 122 1.63 15.81 53.11
N LEU A 123 0.85 15.13 52.28
CA LEU A 123 0.51 15.56 50.92
C LEU A 123 -0.57 16.65 50.99
N ASN A 124 -0.19 17.90 50.69
CA ASN A 124 -1.15 18.98 50.49
C ASN A 124 -1.81 18.83 49.11
N LEU A 125 -2.85 18.01 49.03
CA LEU A 125 -3.69 17.90 47.84
C LEU A 125 -4.52 19.20 47.72
N PRO A 126 -4.54 19.86 46.55
CA PRO A 126 -5.48 20.95 46.32
C PRO A 126 -6.91 20.40 46.39
N THR A 127 -7.72 20.94 47.29
CA THR A 127 -9.15 20.63 47.39
C THR A 127 -9.87 21.06 46.12
N GLN A 128 -10.40 20.09 45.38
CA GLN A 128 -11.51 20.25 44.45
C GLN A 128 -12.62 19.31 44.93
#